data_AF-A0A3B9LFW3-F1
#
_entry.id   AF-A0A3B9LFW3-F1
#
_cell.length_a   1.000
_cell.length_b   1.000
_cell.length_c   1.000
_cell.angle_alpha   90.00
_cell.angle_beta   90.00
_cell.angle_gamma   90.00
#
_symmetry.space_group_name_H-M   'P 1'
#
loop_
_entity.id
_entity.type
_entity.pdbx_description
1 polymer ?
#
loop_
_entity_poly.entity_id
_entity_poly.type
_entity_poly.pdbx_seq_one_letter_code
_entity_poly.pdbx_strand_id
1 'polypeptide(L)'
;FVAAGAAIKDAQVTDPSLKQSQAAMLKRTQWLIDWKNKLIVDLNRTHFSGSIADIDGTQYNGIVGASLEQLMLKTRYGIVGLPWMKLQPKMLLAMSASFIWPEAPDAVDRQWLCAVFASETGQTDAARQFAETAAKAKPEYREQISLLLSPVSPSG
;
A
#
# COMPACT_ATOMS: atom_id res chain seq x y z
N PHE A 1 -32.11 3.03 -28.59
CA PHE A 1 -31.31 2.52 -27.45
C PHE A 1 -30.78 3.66 -26.58
N VAL A 2 -31.68 4.46 -25.99
CA VAL A 2 -31.34 5.64 -25.15
C VAL A 2 -31.90 5.45 -23.73
N ALA A 3 -31.86 4.23 -23.21
CA ALA A 3 -32.57 3.88 -21.96
C ALA A 3 -31.68 3.31 -20.84
N ALA A 4 -30.34 3.35 -20.97
CA ALA A 4 -29.44 2.83 -19.94
C ALA A 4 -28.43 3.85 -19.38
N GLY A 5 -28.53 5.13 -19.77
CA GLY A 5 -27.58 6.17 -19.36
C GLY A 5 -28.06 7.10 -18.24
N ALA A 6 -29.36 7.08 -17.89
CA ALA A 6 -29.97 8.10 -17.03
C ALA A 6 -30.19 7.67 -15.57
N ALA A 7 -29.98 6.40 -15.21
CA ALA A 7 -30.29 5.90 -13.86
C ALA A 7 -29.14 6.01 -12.84
N ILE A 8 -27.91 6.32 -13.27
CA ILE A 8 -26.72 6.26 -12.38
C ILE A 8 -26.35 7.64 -11.80
N LYS A 9 -26.84 8.75 -12.38
CA LYS A 9 -26.44 10.10 -11.93
C LYS A 9 -27.33 10.73 -10.86
N ASP A 10 -28.47 10.11 -10.52
CA ASP A 10 -29.43 10.67 -9.55
C ASP A 10 -29.98 9.66 -8.54
N ALA A 11 -29.46 8.43 -8.53
CA ALA A 11 -29.66 7.53 -7.40
C ALA A 11 -28.81 8.06 -6.24
N GLN A 12 -29.35 9.03 -5.50
CA GLN A 12 -28.91 9.29 -4.14
C GLN A 12 -28.70 7.94 -3.49
N VAL A 13 -27.46 7.62 -3.13
CA VAL A 13 -27.12 6.41 -2.38
C VAL A 13 -27.79 6.57 -1.01
N THR A 14 -29.08 6.27 -0.92
CA THR A 14 -29.89 6.38 0.30
C THR A 14 -29.73 5.16 1.17
N ASP A 15 -29.21 4.06 0.62
CA ASP A 15 -28.85 2.87 1.37
C ASP A 15 -27.60 3.15 2.25
N PRO A 16 -27.73 3.13 3.59
CA PRO A 16 -26.62 3.35 4.49
C PRO A 16 -25.47 2.35 4.30
N SER A 17 -25.77 1.13 3.86
CA SER A 17 -24.76 0.08 3.65
C SER A 17 -23.85 0.39 2.46
N LEU A 18 -24.42 0.91 1.35
CA LEU A 18 -23.67 1.31 0.16
C LEU A 18 -22.84 2.58 0.40
N LYS A 19 -23.35 3.52 1.21
CA LYS A 19 -22.56 4.68 1.66
C LYS A 19 -21.36 4.24 2.50
N GLN A 20 -21.58 3.29 3.42
CA GLN A 20 -20.53 2.80 4.30
C GLN A 20 -19.46 2.02 3.51
N SER A 21 -19.84 1.19 2.54
CA SER A 21 -18.88 0.48 1.68
C SER A 21 -18.07 1.43 0.81
N GLN A 22 -18.69 2.46 0.24
CA GLN A 22 -17.99 3.48 -0.54
C GLN A 22 -17.00 4.27 0.33
N ALA A 23 -17.41 4.69 1.52
CA ALA A 23 -16.53 5.39 2.46
C ALA A 23 -15.34 4.52 2.88
N ALA A 24 -15.56 3.22 3.13
CA ALA A 24 -14.50 2.28 3.44
C ALA A 24 -13.51 2.12 2.27
N MET A 25 -14.01 2.02 1.04
CA MET A 25 -13.17 1.92 -0.15
C MET A 25 -12.32 3.18 -0.34
N LEU A 26 -12.92 4.38 -0.25
CA LEU A 26 -12.19 5.64 -0.34
C LEU A 26 -11.11 5.76 0.74
N LYS A 27 -11.41 5.33 1.97
CA LYS A 27 -10.45 5.35 3.07
C LYS A 27 -9.27 4.41 2.82
N ARG A 28 -9.52 3.19 2.32
CA ARG A 28 -8.46 2.25 1.94
C ARG A 28 -7.60 2.79 0.80
N THR A 29 -8.21 3.39 -0.22
CA THR A 29 -7.47 4.06 -1.31
C THR A 29 -6.59 5.17 -0.78
N GLN A 30 -7.10 6.01 0.13
CA GLN A 30 -6.30 7.06 0.74
C GLN A 30 -5.09 6.48 1.49
N TRP A 31 -5.27 5.42 2.28
CA TRP A 31 -4.16 4.77 2.96
C TRP A 31 -3.13 4.17 1.99
N LEU A 32 -3.54 3.61 0.85
CA LEU A 32 -2.60 3.12 -0.16
C LEU A 32 -1.80 4.26 -0.81
N ILE A 33 -2.44 5.40 -1.04
CA ILE A 33 -1.77 6.63 -1.51
C ILE A 33 -0.76 7.10 -0.46
N ASP A 34 -1.16 7.16 0.81
CA ASP A 34 -0.31 7.57 1.92
C ASP A 34 0.90 6.62 2.06
N TRP A 35 0.68 5.31 1.96
CA TRP A 35 1.73 4.30 1.95
C TRP A 35 2.74 4.55 0.82
N LYS A 36 2.26 4.72 -0.42
CA LYS A 36 3.14 4.93 -1.58
C LYS A 36 3.93 6.22 -1.47
N ASN A 37 3.26 7.31 -1.08
CA ASN A 37 3.91 8.62 -0.90
C ASN A 37 5.00 8.55 0.19
N LYS A 38 4.73 7.86 1.29
CA LYS A 38 5.69 7.67 2.38
C LYS A 38 6.92 6.92 1.90
N LEU A 39 6.72 5.80 1.21
CA LEU A 39 7.81 5.00 0.65
C LEU A 39 8.65 5.78 -0.37
N ILE A 40 8.01 6.59 -1.22
CA ILE A 40 8.74 7.49 -2.15
C ILE A 40 9.62 8.47 -1.38
N VAL A 41 9.10 9.11 -0.32
CA VAL A 41 9.88 10.04 0.50
C VAL A 41 11.06 9.33 1.16
N ASP A 42 10.86 8.14 1.70
CA ASP A 42 11.94 7.35 2.31
C ASP A 42 13.01 7.01 1.27
N LEU A 43 12.63 6.42 0.14
CA LEU A 43 13.55 6.04 -0.94
C LEU A 43 14.34 7.22 -1.50
N ASN A 44 13.74 8.41 -1.56
CA ASN A 44 14.42 9.63 -2.03
C ASN A 44 15.34 10.26 -0.97
N ARG A 45 15.16 9.95 0.32
CA ARG A 45 15.96 10.53 1.41
C ARG A 45 17.09 9.63 1.85
N THR A 46 16.80 8.35 2.05
CA THR A 46 17.75 7.38 2.63
C THR A 46 18.33 6.45 1.60
N HIS A 47 17.68 6.33 0.43
CA HIS A 47 17.93 5.28 -0.56
C HIS A 47 17.72 3.88 0.04
N PHE A 48 17.79 2.87 -0.80
CA PHE A 48 17.80 1.47 -0.37
C PHE A 48 19.01 0.77 -0.98
N SER A 49 19.79 0.09 -0.14
CA SER A 49 20.95 -0.69 -0.58
C SER A 49 20.67 -2.17 -0.36
N GLY A 50 20.95 -2.99 -1.36
CA GLY A 50 20.71 -4.43 -1.30
C GLY A 50 20.48 -5.02 -2.69
N SER A 51 20.56 -6.35 -2.77
CA SER A 51 20.20 -7.08 -3.98
C SER A 51 18.67 -7.10 -4.13
N ILE A 52 18.21 -6.66 -5.30
CA ILE A 52 16.79 -6.59 -5.66
C ILE A 52 16.63 -7.33 -6.98
N ALA A 53 15.63 -8.20 -7.06
CA ALA A 53 15.23 -8.87 -8.29
C ALA A 53 13.88 -8.32 -8.77
N ASP A 54 13.76 -7.97 -10.05
CA ASP A 54 12.44 -7.76 -10.65
C ASP A 54 11.71 -9.09 -10.88
N ILE A 55 10.47 -9.03 -11.36
CA ILE A 55 9.67 -10.23 -11.68
C ILE A 55 10.28 -11.09 -12.81
N ASP A 56 11.15 -10.51 -13.64
CA ASP A 56 11.81 -11.18 -14.77
C ASP A 56 13.17 -11.78 -14.34
N GLY A 57 13.59 -11.58 -13.08
CA GLY A 57 14.82 -12.08 -12.48
C GLY A 57 16.04 -11.17 -12.64
N THR A 58 15.88 -9.99 -13.23
CA THR A 58 16.95 -8.99 -13.39
C THR A 58 17.39 -8.48 -12.03
N GLN A 59 18.70 -8.47 -11.80
CA GLN A 59 19.29 -8.05 -10.52
C GLN A 59 19.72 -6.58 -10.53
N TYR A 60 19.43 -5.93 -9.40
CA TYR A 60 19.81 -4.55 -9.11
C TYR A 60 20.49 -4.47 -7.75
N ASN A 61 21.31 -3.44 -7.58
CA ASN A 61 22.17 -3.25 -6.40
C ASN A 61 21.61 -2.22 -5.40
N GLY A 62 20.35 -1.80 -5.59
CA GLY A 62 19.67 -0.85 -4.72
C GLY A 62 18.72 0.07 -5.48
N ILE A 63 18.07 0.97 -4.74
CA ILE A 63 17.19 2.02 -5.23
C ILE A 63 17.76 3.35 -4.76
N VAL A 64 17.98 4.27 -5.70
CA VAL A 64 18.52 5.62 -5.43
C VAL A 64 17.43 6.69 -5.43
N GLY A 65 16.19 6.31 -5.72
CA GLY A 65 15.05 7.22 -5.67
C GLY A 65 13.81 6.57 -6.28
N ALA A 66 12.70 7.28 -6.21
CA ALA A 66 11.42 6.86 -6.75
C ALA A 66 10.54 8.06 -7.12
N SER A 67 9.68 7.83 -8.11
CA SER A 67 8.58 8.73 -8.49
C SER A 67 7.24 7.98 -8.37
N LEU A 68 6.15 8.67 -8.68
CA LEU A 68 4.83 8.02 -8.76
C LEU A 68 4.80 6.89 -9.79
N GLU A 69 5.62 6.95 -10.84
CA GLU A 69 5.58 6.03 -11.98
C GLU A 69 6.56 4.85 -11.81
N GLN A 70 7.74 5.11 -11.23
CA GLN A 70 8.84 4.15 -11.26
C GLN A 70 9.82 4.30 -10.10
N LEU A 71 10.52 3.21 -9.83
CA LEU A 71 11.72 3.13 -9.00
C LEU A 71 12.95 3.46 -9.84
N MET A 72 13.91 4.17 -9.27
CA MET A 72 15.21 4.43 -9.89
C MET A 72 16.24 3.47 -9.29
N LEU A 73 16.56 2.38 -10.00
CA LEU A 73 17.42 1.32 -9.50
C LEU A 73 18.87 1.48 -9.94
N LYS A 74 19.77 1.13 -9.03
CA LYS A 74 21.21 1.10 -9.27
C LYS A 74 21.59 -0.22 -9.95
N THR A 75 22.28 -0.11 -11.07
CA THR A 75 22.95 -1.22 -11.76
C THR A 75 24.47 -1.03 -11.67
N ARG A 76 25.24 -1.99 -12.20
CA ARG A 76 26.68 -1.82 -12.39
C ARG A 76 27.05 -0.76 -13.44
N TYR A 77 26.10 -0.36 -14.29
CA TYR A 77 26.34 0.52 -15.44
C TYR A 77 25.70 1.91 -15.28
N GLY A 78 24.98 2.16 -14.18
CA GLY A 78 24.26 3.41 -13.96
C GLY A 78 22.92 3.20 -13.27
N ILE A 79 21.97 4.12 -13.50
CA ILE A 79 20.63 4.10 -12.91
C ILE A 79 19.60 3.81 -14.00
N VAL A 80 18.64 2.95 -13.71
CA VAL A 80 17.53 2.63 -14.63
C VAL A 80 16.19 2.81 -13.94
N GLY A 81 15.18 3.21 -14.72
CA GLY A 81 13.80 3.29 -14.27
C GLY A 81 13.11 1.93 -14.35
N LEU A 82 12.40 1.53 -13.29
CA LEU A 82 11.60 0.31 -13.25
C LEU A 82 10.18 0.63 -12.78
N PRO A 83 9.14 0.29 -13.57
CA PRO A 83 7.76 0.43 -13.11
C PRO A 83 7.54 -0.34 -11.80
N TRP A 84 6.78 0.24 -10.86
CA TRP A 84 6.51 -0.38 -9.55
C TRP A 84 5.98 -1.82 -9.66
N MET A 85 5.14 -2.09 -10.66
CA MET A 85 4.52 -3.41 -10.91
C MET A 85 5.53 -4.48 -11.34
N LYS A 86 6.73 -4.10 -11.77
CA LYS A 86 7.81 -5.04 -12.08
C LYS A 86 8.55 -5.50 -10.83
N LEU A 87 8.23 -4.99 -9.65
CA LEU A 87 8.78 -5.47 -8.39
C LEU A 87 7.75 -6.29 -7.62
N GLN A 88 8.17 -7.41 -7.05
CA GLN A 88 7.26 -8.27 -6.29
C GLN A 88 6.68 -7.51 -5.08
N PRO A 89 5.37 -7.62 -4.79
CA PRO A 89 4.74 -6.98 -3.65
C PRO A 89 5.42 -7.29 -2.32
N LYS A 90 5.91 -8.52 -2.14
CA LYS A 90 6.67 -8.91 -0.94
C LYS A 90 7.94 -8.09 -0.74
N MET A 91 8.65 -7.77 -1.83
CA MET A 91 9.85 -6.93 -1.76
C MET A 91 9.47 -5.48 -1.42
N LEU A 92 8.41 -4.94 -2.02
CA LEU A 92 7.91 -3.60 -1.69
C LEU A 92 7.50 -3.47 -0.23
N LEU A 93 6.82 -4.50 0.31
CA LEU A 93 6.44 -4.55 1.72
C LEU A 93 7.67 -4.61 2.63
N ALA A 94 8.63 -5.50 2.32
CA ALA A 94 9.86 -5.63 3.10
C ALA A 94 10.67 -4.33 3.12
N MET A 95 10.80 -3.64 1.98
CA MET A 95 11.44 -2.33 1.91
C MET A 95 10.71 -1.28 2.73
N SER A 96 9.38 -1.18 2.59
CA SER A 96 8.58 -0.25 3.40
C SER A 96 8.72 -0.52 4.90
N ALA A 97 8.72 -1.78 5.30
CA ALA A 97 8.88 -2.19 6.70
C ALA A 97 10.28 -1.87 7.25
N SER A 98 11.32 -1.90 6.40
CA SER A 98 12.69 -1.56 6.80
C SER A 98 12.87 -0.10 7.22
N PHE A 99 11.94 0.79 6.81
CA PHE A 99 11.93 2.20 7.21
C PHE A 99 11.10 2.47 8.48
N ILE A 100 10.60 1.44 9.15
CA ILE A 100 9.92 1.58 10.43
C ILE A 100 10.97 1.59 11.54
N TRP A 101 11.31 2.80 12.00
CA TRP A 101 12.18 3.00 13.15
C TRP A 101 11.33 3.00 14.42
N PRO A 102 11.56 2.11 15.41
CA PRO A 102 10.69 1.98 16.59
C PRO A 102 10.47 3.28 17.38
N GLU A 103 11.50 4.13 17.45
CA GLU A 103 11.48 5.40 18.18
C GLU A 103 10.94 6.59 17.36
N ALA A 104 10.61 6.38 16.07
CA ALA A 104 10.08 7.46 15.25
C ALA A 104 8.63 7.78 15.66
N PRO A 105 8.24 9.07 15.72
CA PRO A 105 6.87 9.46 16.07
C PRO A 105 5.78 8.85 15.18
N ASP A 106 6.12 8.51 13.92
CA ASP A 106 5.22 7.95 12.93
C ASP A 106 5.34 6.42 12.78
N ALA A 107 6.09 5.73 13.64
CA ALA A 107 6.34 4.29 13.54
C ALA A 107 5.04 3.47 13.50
N VAL A 108 4.09 3.81 14.37
CA VAL A 108 2.78 3.15 14.47
C VAL A 108 1.96 3.36 13.21
N ASP A 109 1.94 4.59 12.69
CA ASP A 109 1.22 4.92 11.45
C ASP A 109 1.86 4.19 10.25
N ARG A 110 3.20 4.05 10.21
CA ARG A 110 3.91 3.29 9.18
C ARG A 110 3.60 1.80 9.24
N GLN A 111 3.48 1.22 10.44
CA GLN A 111 3.02 -0.17 10.60
C GLN A 111 1.62 -0.33 10.03
N TRP A 112 0.70 0.58 10.33
CA TRP A 112 -0.65 0.56 9.76
C TRP A 112 -0.62 0.61 8.23
N LEU A 113 0.16 1.51 7.63
CA LEU A 113 0.29 1.61 6.17
C LEU A 113 0.89 0.34 5.54
N CYS A 114 1.85 -0.32 6.21
CA CYS A 114 2.35 -1.63 5.77
C CYS A 114 1.26 -2.70 5.82
N ALA A 115 0.39 -2.68 6.83
CA ALA A 115 -0.76 -3.58 6.90
C ALA A 115 -1.73 -3.37 5.74
N VAL A 116 -1.98 -2.11 5.37
CA VAL A 116 -2.89 -1.76 4.26
C VAL A 116 -2.37 -2.32 2.95
N PHE A 117 -1.09 -2.06 2.64
CA PHE A 117 -0.48 -2.58 1.41
C PHE A 117 -0.40 -4.11 1.39
N ALA A 118 -0.07 -4.73 2.53
CA ALA A 118 -0.06 -6.18 2.65
C ALA A 118 -1.46 -6.79 2.42
N SER A 119 -2.52 -6.17 2.95
CA SER A 119 -3.91 -6.60 2.73
C SER A 119 -4.28 -6.52 1.24
N GLU A 120 -3.98 -5.39 0.59
CA GLU A 120 -4.27 -5.17 -0.83
C GLU A 120 -3.55 -6.17 -1.75
N THR A 121 -2.34 -6.59 -1.36
CA THR A 121 -1.49 -7.47 -2.18
C THR A 121 -1.58 -8.95 -1.81
N GLY A 122 -2.58 -9.32 -1.01
CA GLY A 122 -2.83 -10.72 -0.61
C GLY A 122 -1.83 -11.30 0.38
N GLN A 123 -1.01 -10.47 1.03
CA GLN A 123 -0.04 -10.87 2.06
C GLN A 123 -0.72 -10.93 3.44
N THR A 124 -1.74 -11.79 3.58
CA THR A 124 -2.70 -11.78 4.70
C THR A 124 -2.07 -11.89 6.09
N ASP A 125 -1.06 -12.74 6.27
CA ASP A 125 -0.42 -12.91 7.58
C ASP A 125 0.38 -11.67 7.98
N ALA A 126 1.11 -11.08 7.03
CA ALA A 126 1.83 -9.83 7.26
C ALA A 126 0.84 -8.68 7.52
N ALA A 127 -0.27 -8.62 6.78
CA ALA A 127 -1.32 -7.63 6.98
C ALA A 127 -1.88 -7.69 8.40
N ARG A 128 -2.22 -8.90 8.87
CA ARG A 128 -2.72 -9.13 10.23
C ARG A 128 -1.69 -8.70 11.28
N GLN A 129 -0.44 -9.15 11.13
CA GLN A 129 0.62 -8.84 12.10
C GLN A 129 0.87 -7.34 12.24
N PHE A 130 0.99 -6.62 11.12
CA PHE A 130 1.20 -5.17 11.13
C PHE A 130 -0.03 -4.42 11.69
N ALA A 131 -1.24 -4.82 11.29
CA ALA A 131 -2.47 -4.20 11.74
C ALA A 131 -2.68 -4.36 13.25
N GLU A 132 -2.48 -5.57 13.78
CA GLU A 132 -2.60 -5.84 15.22
C GLU A 132 -1.57 -5.08 16.04
N THR A 133 -0.33 -4.97 15.54
CA THR A 133 0.73 -4.22 16.23
C THR A 133 0.39 -2.73 16.29
N ALA A 134 -0.04 -2.15 15.17
CA ALA A 134 -0.46 -0.76 15.12
C ALA A 134 -1.70 -0.50 16.00
N ALA A 135 -2.70 -1.38 15.94
CA ALA A 135 -3.92 -1.30 16.72
C ALA A 135 -3.67 -1.46 18.24
N LYS A 136 -2.68 -2.25 18.65
CA LYS A 136 -2.27 -2.31 20.07
C LYS A 136 -1.80 -0.94 20.58
N ALA A 137 -1.03 -0.22 19.77
CA ALA A 137 -0.45 1.07 20.14
C ALA A 137 -1.42 2.26 20.00
N LYS A 138 -2.29 2.27 18.99
CA LYS A 138 -3.23 3.38 18.72
C LYS A 138 -4.68 2.90 18.64
N PRO A 139 -5.57 3.34 19.55
CA PRO A 139 -6.97 2.92 19.58
C PRO A 139 -7.75 3.17 18.27
N GLU A 140 -7.46 4.27 17.58
CA GLU A 140 -8.09 4.61 16.29
C GLU A 140 -7.96 3.47 15.26
N TYR A 141 -6.85 2.74 15.26
CA TYR A 141 -6.63 1.62 14.36
C TYR A 141 -7.38 0.35 14.77
N ARG A 142 -7.76 0.20 16.05
CA ARG A 142 -8.62 -0.90 16.51
C ARG A 142 -10.00 -0.80 15.89
N GLU A 143 -10.53 0.41 15.81
CA GLU A 143 -11.85 0.67 15.20
C GLU A 143 -11.83 0.45 13.68
N GLN A 144 -10.65 0.58 13.06
CA GLN A 144 -10.45 0.49 11.61
C GLN A 144 -9.97 -0.89 11.15
N ILE A 145 -9.56 -1.78 12.05
CA ILE A 145 -8.96 -3.09 11.70
C ILE A 145 -9.90 -3.98 10.89
N SER A 146 -11.21 -3.88 11.16
CA SER A 146 -12.26 -4.58 10.42
C SER A 146 -12.34 -4.12 8.96
N LEU A 147 -12.11 -2.83 8.70
CA LEU A 147 -12.08 -2.27 7.34
C LEU A 147 -10.92 -2.82 6.52
N LEU A 148 -9.86 -3.29 7.16
CA LEU A 148 -8.63 -3.78 6.52
C LEU A 148 -8.59 -5.31 6.37
N LEU A 149 -9.07 -6.04 7.37
CA LEU A 149 -9.01 -7.51 7.41
C LEU A 149 -10.29 -8.21 6.92
N SER A 150 -11.35 -7.45 6.58
CA SER A 150 -12.54 -8.06 5.98
C SER A 150 -12.18 -8.80 4.70
N PRO A 151 -12.56 -10.08 4.55
CA PRO A 151 -12.36 -10.81 3.32
C PRO A 151 -13.12 -10.09 2.20
N VAL A 152 -12.46 -9.79 1.10
CA VAL A 152 -13.17 -9.46 -0.14
C VAL A 152 -13.93 -10.72 -0.51
N SER A 153 -15.26 -10.70 -0.32
CA SER A 153 -16.12 -11.77 -0.82
C SER A 153 -15.85 -11.94 -2.32
N PRO A 154 -15.50 -13.15 -2.79
CA PRO A 154 -15.41 -13.39 -4.22
C PRO A 154 -16.83 -13.33 -4.78
N SER A 155 -17.13 -12.30 -5.56
CA SER A 155 -18.25 -12.38 -6.50
C SER A 155 -17.93 -13.51 -7.47
N GLY A 156 -18.72 -14.58 -7.41
CA GLY A 156 -18.71 -15.67 -8.40
C GLY A 156 -19.26 -15.25 -9.74
#